data_AF-A0A7K3H3S6-F1
#
_entry.id   AF-A0A7K3H3S6-F1
#
_cell.length_a   1.000
_cell.length_b   1.000
_cell.length_c   1.000
_cell.angle_alpha   90.00
_cell.angle_beta   90.00
_cell.angle_gamma   90.00
#
_symmetry.space_group_name_H-M   'P 1'
#
loop_
_entity.id
_entity.type
_entity.pdbx_description
1 polymer ?
#
loop_
_entity_poly.entity_id
_entity_poly.type
_entity_poly.pdbx_seq_one_letter_code
_entity_poly.pdbx_strand_id
1 'polypeptide(L)'
;MEPRDDYHVVAREDNAVGMAAGAALAGRTPRVLMQNSGFGQSVNALASLVIPYRILMLLVVSMRGIQPDGTTENLATGRLTEPILKGLGAEFTWLSSSRADRQLAFDRCILTDKQRPYALVVRPDEFSWRA
;
A
#
# COMPACT_ATOMS: atom_id res chain seq x y z
N MET A 1 16.89 13.22 -11.28
CA MET A 1 15.43 13.16 -11.46
C MET A 1 14.88 14.40 -10.78
N GLU A 2 14.21 15.28 -11.52
CA GLU A 2 13.62 16.51 -10.96
C GLU A 2 12.63 16.14 -9.84
N PRO A 3 12.60 16.89 -8.72
CA PRO A 3 11.61 16.69 -7.68
C PRO A 3 10.22 16.88 -8.30
N ARG A 4 9.33 15.91 -8.13
CA ARG A 4 7.92 16.09 -8.46
C ARG A 4 7.21 16.57 -7.21
N ASP A 5 6.43 17.64 -7.32
CA ASP A 5 5.65 18.20 -6.20
C ASP A 5 4.61 17.23 -5.61
N ASP A 6 4.32 16.13 -6.32
CA ASP A 6 3.38 15.08 -5.93
C ASP A 6 4.05 13.83 -5.33
N TYR A 7 5.38 13.83 -5.18
CA TYR A 7 6.14 12.72 -4.61
C TYR A 7 6.94 13.15 -3.38
N HIS A 8 6.58 12.60 -2.22
CA HIS A 8 7.25 12.89 -0.95
C HIS A 8 7.85 11.62 -0.37
N VAL A 9 9.16 11.67 -0.12
CA VAL A 9 9.85 10.63 0.65
C VAL A 9 9.63 10.91 2.13
N VAL A 10 9.12 9.93 2.86
CA VAL A 10 8.84 10.03 4.29
C VAL A 10 9.73 9.04 5.03
N ALA A 11 10.26 9.45 6.19
CA ALA A 11 11.23 8.64 6.94
C ALA A 11 10.64 7.32 7.48
N ARG A 12 9.32 7.23 7.64
CA ARG A 12 8.61 6.04 8.10
C ARG A 12 7.27 5.90 7.40
N GLU A 13 6.86 4.66 7.17
CA GLU A 13 5.64 4.32 6.45
C GLU A 13 4.36 4.70 7.23
N ASP A 14 4.39 4.59 8.56
CA ASP A 14 3.28 5.03 9.43
C ASP A 14 3.05 6.56 9.35
N ASN A 15 4.13 7.33 9.27
CA ASN A 15 4.07 8.77 9.03
C ASN A 15 3.52 9.07 7.62
N ALA A 16 3.89 8.27 6.61
CA ALA A 16 3.34 8.41 5.26
C ALA A 16 1.83 8.15 5.24
N VAL A 17 1.34 7.18 6.02
CA VAL A 17 -0.10 6.95 6.24
C VAL A 17 -0.77 8.17 6.88
N GLY A 18 -0.14 8.78 7.89
CA GLY A 18 -0.65 10.01 8.53
C GLY A 18 -0.72 11.21 7.55
N MET A 19 0.34 11.42 6.77
CA MET A 19 0.37 12.46 5.73
C MET A 19 -0.70 12.21 4.65
N ALA A 20 -0.86 10.97 4.21
CA ALA A 20 -1.91 10.58 3.29
C ALA A 20 -3.29 10.83 3.89
N ALA A 21 -3.51 10.50 5.17
CA ALA A 21 -4.77 10.78 5.83
C ALA A 21 -5.12 12.28 5.80
N GLY A 22 -4.16 13.16 6.11
CA GLY A 22 -4.34 14.60 5.99
C GLY A 22 -4.68 15.04 4.56
N ALA A 23 -3.97 14.52 3.55
CA ALA A 23 -4.23 14.82 2.15
C ALA A 23 -5.63 14.36 1.69
N ALA A 24 -6.06 13.17 2.12
CA ALA A 24 -7.40 12.65 1.84
C ALA A 24 -8.49 13.52 2.47
N LEU A 25 -8.30 13.96 3.72
CA LEU A 25 -9.22 14.88 4.40
C LEU A 25 -9.28 16.26 3.73
N ALA A 26 -8.19 16.68 3.09
CA ALA A 26 -8.15 17.86 2.24
C ALA A 26 -8.76 17.65 0.84
N GLY A 27 -9.43 16.51 0.59
CA GLY A 27 -10.13 16.20 -0.65
C GLY A 27 -9.26 15.60 -1.76
N ARG A 28 -8.01 15.20 -1.46
CA ARG A 28 -7.11 14.53 -2.42
C ARG A 28 -7.31 13.02 -2.42
N THR A 29 -6.61 12.33 -3.33
CA THR A 29 -6.61 10.86 -3.44
C THR A 29 -5.18 10.35 -3.31
N PRO A 30 -4.65 10.29 -2.08
CA PRO A 30 -3.25 10.00 -1.84
C PRO A 30 -2.92 8.53 -2.12
N ARG A 31 -1.65 8.30 -2.44
CA ARG A 31 -1.06 6.98 -2.66
C ARG A 31 0.11 6.82 -1.70
N VAL A 32 0.18 5.68 -1.03
CA VAL A 32 1.27 5.37 -0.10
C VAL A 32 2.03 4.17 -0.62
N LEU A 33 3.29 4.38 -0.98
CA LEU A 33 4.19 3.34 -1.44
C LEU A 33 5.00 2.83 -0.24
N MET A 34 5.01 1.52 -0.02
CA MET A 34 5.74 0.89 1.08
C MET A 34 6.12 -0.56 0.78
N GLN A 35 7.16 -1.06 1.43
CA GLN A 35 7.40 -2.50 1.49
C GLN A 35 6.43 -3.16 2.47
N ASN A 36 6.19 -4.46 2.33
CA ASN A 36 5.32 -5.21 3.23
C ASN A 36 5.80 -5.25 4.70
N SER A 37 7.09 -5.05 4.98
CA SER A 37 7.60 -4.86 6.36
C SER A 37 7.12 -3.53 6.96
N GLY A 38 7.25 -2.43 6.20
CA GLY A 38 6.71 -1.12 6.55
C GLY A 38 5.18 -1.12 6.67
N PHE A 39 4.48 -1.88 5.82
CA PHE A 39 3.05 -2.15 5.98
C PHE A 39 2.74 -2.81 7.34
N GLY A 40 3.52 -3.82 7.73
CA GLY A 40 3.41 -4.47 9.03
C GLY A 40 3.58 -3.49 10.20
N GLN A 41 4.52 -2.55 10.10
CA GLN A 41 4.70 -1.48 11.10
C GLN A 41 3.53 -0.48 11.09
N SER A 42 2.91 -0.26 9.94
CA SER A 42 1.83 0.71 9.74
C SER A 42 0.45 0.19 10.16
N VAL A 43 0.33 -1.07 10.58
CA VAL A 43 -0.96 -1.70 10.91
C VAL A 43 -1.72 -0.92 11.97
N ASN A 44 -1.05 -0.43 13.01
CA ASN A 44 -1.71 0.35 14.05
C ASN A 44 -2.31 1.65 13.49
N ALA A 45 -1.55 2.40 12.68
CA ALA A 45 -2.04 3.62 12.04
C ALA A 45 -3.23 3.33 11.09
N LEU A 46 -3.16 2.23 10.33
CA LEU A 46 -4.27 1.81 9.48
C LEU A 46 -5.51 1.46 10.33
N ALA A 47 -5.34 0.65 11.36
CA ALA A 47 -6.43 0.15 12.21
C ALA A 47 -7.06 1.22 13.09
N SER A 48 -6.30 2.20 13.60
CA SER A 48 -6.77 3.20 14.55
C SER A 48 -7.20 4.51 13.89
N LEU A 49 -6.76 4.79 12.66
CA LEU A 49 -7.07 6.03 11.94
C LEU A 49 -7.73 5.77 10.59
N VAL A 50 -7.12 4.99 9.70
CA VAL A 50 -7.62 4.90 8.32
C VAL A 50 -8.96 4.15 8.25
N ILE A 51 -9.03 2.97 8.87
CA ILE A 51 -10.21 2.12 8.85
C ILE A 51 -11.42 2.73 9.58
N PRO A 52 -11.34 3.18 10.85
CA PRO A 52 -12.51 3.67 11.58
C PRO A 52 -13.10 4.95 10.98
N TYR A 53 -12.25 5.81 10.40
CA TYR A 53 -12.67 7.06 9.77
C TYR A 53 -12.90 6.94 8.26
N ARG A 54 -12.83 5.72 7.69
CA ARG A 54 -13.07 5.44 6.26
C ARG A 54 -12.25 6.34 5.32
N ILE A 55 -11.01 6.59 5.71
CA ILE A 55 -10.13 7.50 4.98
C ILE A 55 -9.69 6.81 3.68
N LEU A 56 -9.97 7.47 2.56
CA LEU A 56 -9.71 6.93 1.23
C LEU A 56 -8.25 7.13 0.85
N MET A 57 -7.52 6.03 0.67
CA MET A 57 -6.15 6.04 0.15
C MET A 57 -5.85 4.73 -0.57
N LEU A 58 -4.93 4.82 -1.53
CA LEU A 58 -4.37 3.66 -2.20
C LEU A 58 -3.05 3.27 -1.52
N LEU A 59 -2.97 2.05 -1.02
CA LEU A 59 -1.72 1.44 -0.57
C LEU A 59 -1.09 0.71 -1.75
N VAL A 60 0.19 0.95 -2.01
CA VAL A 60 0.99 0.18 -2.97
C VAL A 60 2.05 -0.54 -2.17
N VAL A 61 1.87 -1.84 -1.99
CA VAL A 61 2.67 -2.67 -1.08
C VAL A 61 3.56 -3.59 -1.89
N SER A 62 4.87 -3.32 -1.93
CA SER A 62 5.83 -4.23 -2.56
C SER A 62 6.09 -5.43 -1.64
N MET A 63 5.91 -6.64 -2.17
CA MET A 63 6.07 -7.87 -1.41
C MET A 63 7.52 -8.34 -1.34
N ARG A 64 7.89 -8.81 -0.16
CA ARG A 64 9.07 -9.62 0.14
C ARG A 64 8.66 -10.89 0.88
N GLY A 65 9.54 -11.89 0.89
CA GLY A 65 9.27 -13.19 1.53
C GLY A 65 8.26 -14.06 0.77
N ILE A 66 8.10 -13.81 -0.52
CA ILE A 66 7.45 -14.68 -1.51
C ILE A 66 8.41 -14.84 -2.68
N GLN A 67 8.31 -15.94 -3.42
CA GLN A 67 9.16 -16.16 -4.59
C GLN A 67 9.14 -14.95 -5.55
N PRO A 68 10.30 -14.53 -6.09
CA PRO A 68 11.64 -15.14 -5.95
C PRO A 68 12.41 -14.78 -4.66
N ASP A 69 11.87 -13.98 -3.74
CA ASP A 69 12.53 -13.60 -2.49
C ASP A 69 12.42 -14.70 -1.43
N GLY A 70 13.51 -15.46 -1.27
CA GLY A 70 13.66 -16.53 -0.27
C GLY A 70 14.40 -16.13 1.01
N THR A 71 14.69 -14.84 1.23
CA THR A 71 15.46 -14.38 2.39
C THR A 71 14.72 -14.66 3.71
N THR A 72 15.43 -15.25 4.68
CA THR A 72 14.82 -15.79 5.92
C THR A 72 14.08 -14.73 6.72
N GLU A 73 14.63 -13.51 6.79
CA GLU A 73 14.08 -12.39 7.54
C GLU A 73 12.74 -11.88 6.97
N ASN A 74 12.46 -12.12 5.70
CA ASN A 74 11.23 -11.64 5.05
C ASN A 74 10.10 -12.68 5.01
N LEU A 75 10.40 -13.98 5.19
CA LEU A 75 9.40 -15.07 5.08
C LEU A 75 8.22 -14.89 6.04
N ALA A 76 8.47 -14.42 7.27
CA ALA A 76 7.41 -14.19 8.25
C ALA A 76 6.46 -13.08 7.78
N THR A 77 7.02 -11.93 7.40
CA THR A 77 6.25 -10.77 6.91
C THR A 77 5.51 -11.09 5.62
N GLY A 78 6.13 -11.83 4.69
CA GLY A 78 5.51 -12.29 3.45
C GLY A 78 4.22 -13.07 3.72
N ARG A 79 4.26 -14.04 4.66
CA ARG A 79 3.07 -14.82 5.06
C ARG A 79 1.99 -14.01 5.75
N LEU A 80 2.35 -12.94 6.46
CA LEU A 80 1.41 -12.13 7.25
C LEU A 80 0.70 -11.04 6.44
N THR A 81 1.23 -10.66 5.28
CA THR A 81 0.74 -9.47 4.56
C THR A 81 -0.73 -9.59 4.14
N GLU A 82 -1.10 -10.66 3.43
CA GLU A 82 -2.52 -10.86 3.04
C GLU A 82 -3.45 -11.10 4.23
N PRO A 83 -3.09 -11.92 5.25
CA PRO A 83 -3.90 -12.05 6.45
C PRO A 83 -4.18 -10.72 7.16
N ILE A 84 -3.18 -9.85 7.26
CA ILE A 84 -3.35 -8.51 7.86
C ILE A 84 -4.29 -7.65 7.02
N LEU A 85 -4.13 -7.61 5.69
CA LEU A 85 -5.04 -6.87 4.80
C LEU A 85 -6.49 -7.35 4.97
N LYS A 86 -6.70 -8.68 5.01
CA LYS A 86 -8.00 -9.29 5.27
C LYS A 86 -8.55 -8.92 6.65
N GLY A 87 -7.71 -8.96 7.69
CA GLY A 87 -8.08 -8.59 9.06
C GLY A 87 -8.48 -7.12 9.22
N LEU A 88 -7.83 -6.23 8.47
CA LEU A 88 -8.20 -4.81 8.39
C LEU A 88 -9.48 -4.57 7.56
N GLY A 89 -9.97 -5.59 6.84
CA GLY A 89 -11.06 -5.46 5.90
C GLY A 89 -10.72 -4.55 4.71
N ALA A 90 -9.43 -4.45 4.35
CA ALA A 90 -8.95 -3.75 3.18
C ALA A 90 -8.94 -4.68 1.97
N GLU A 91 -9.64 -4.30 0.91
CA GLU A 91 -9.60 -5.04 -0.35
C GLU A 91 -8.23 -4.88 -1.01
N PHE A 92 -7.78 -5.94 -1.68
CA PHE A 92 -6.51 -5.89 -2.40
C PHE A 92 -6.53 -6.72 -3.68
N THR A 93 -5.71 -6.31 -4.64
CA THR A 93 -5.36 -7.13 -5.80
C THR A 93 -3.86 -7.14 -6.03
N TRP A 94 -3.40 -8.17 -6.72
CA TRP A 94 -2.05 -8.22 -7.24
C TRP A 94 -1.92 -7.28 -8.43
N LEU A 95 -0.92 -6.39 -8.40
CA LEU A 95 -0.56 -5.58 -9.55
C LEU A 95 -0.03 -6.49 -10.65
N SER A 96 -0.44 -6.22 -11.88
CA SER A 96 0.07 -6.86 -13.08
C SER A 96 0.65 -5.80 -14.00
N SER A 97 1.90 -5.95 -14.41
CA SER A 97 2.57 -5.05 -15.38
C SER A 97 1.72 -4.76 -16.61
N SER A 98 1.06 -5.78 -17.17
CA SER A 98 0.16 -5.63 -18.33
C SER A 98 -1.06 -4.71 -18.11
N ARG A 99 -1.41 -4.41 -16.86
CA ARG A 99 -2.57 -3.60 -16.47
C ARG A 99 -2.20 -2.50 -15.48
N ALA A 100 -0.91 -2.22 -15.29
CA ALA A 100 -0.43 -1.33 -14.24
C ALA A 100 -1.06 0.06 -14.36
N ASP A 101 -1.10 0.65 -15.56
CA ASP A 101 -1.72 1.97 -15.77
C ASP A 101 -3.19 2.00 -15.35
N ARG A 102 -3.96 0.96 -15.71
CA ARG A 102 -5.38 0.85 -15.34
C ARG A 102 -5.57 0.63 -13.84
N GLN A 103 -4.73 -0.18 -13.22
CA GLN A 103 -4.79 -0.45 -11.78
C GLN A 103 -4.35 0.78 -10.98
N LEU A 104 -3.33 1.50 -11.45
CA LEU A 104 -2.79 2.71 -10.82
C LEU A 104 -3.65 3.95 -11.10
N ALA A 105 -4.46 3.95 -12.16
CA ALA A 105 -5.50 4.95 -12.41
C ALA A 105 -6.67 4.82 -11.42
N PHE A 106 -6.38 4.46 -10.16
CA PHE A 106 -7.33 4.29 -9.08
C PHE A 106 -8.23 5.52 -8.97
N ASP A 107 -9.42 5.41 -9.57
CA ASP A 107 -10.37 6.49 -9.59
C ASP A 107 -10.99 6.64 -8.21
N ARG A 108 -11.25 7.90 -7.82
CA ARG A 108 -12.00 8.22 -6.60
C ARG A 108 -13.28 7.41 -6.47
N CYS A 109 -13.94 7.11 -7.59
CA CYS A 109 -15.17 6.32 -7.66
C CYS A 109 -15.03 4.95 -6.99
N ILE A 110 -13.93 4.23 -7.27
CA ILE A 110 -13.69 2.90 -6.69
C ILE A 110 -13.46 3.01 -5.18
N LEU A 111 -12.65 3.98 -4.74
CA LEU A 111 -12.40 4.18 -3.30
C LEU A 111 -13.67 4.65 -2.56
N THR A 112 -14.48 5.51 -3.19
CA THR A 112 -15.72 6.01 -2.58
C THR A 112 -16.82 4.96 -2.50
N ASP A 113 -16.94 4.08 -3.50
CA ASP A 113 -17.86 2.94 -3.47
C ASP A 113 -17.51 1.96 -2.34
N LYS A 114 -16.22 1.68 -2.17
CA LYS A 114 -15.73 0.75 -1.14
C LYS A 114 -15.70 1.33 0.26
N GLN A 115 -15.71 2.66 0.42
CA GLN A 115 -15.65 3.37 1.71
C GLN A 115 -14.46 2.93 2.60
N ARG A 116 -13.37 2.42 1.99
CA ARG A 116 -12.24 1.79 2.68
C ARG A 116 -10.95 1.98 1.86
N PRO A 117 -9.76 1.92 2.51
CA PRO A 117 -8.51 1.86 1.78
C PRO A 117 -8.43 0.61 0.92
N TYR A 118 -7.72 0.72 -0.20
CA TYR A 118 -7.47 -0.37 -1.13
C TYR A 118 -5.97 -0.61 -1.24
N ALA A 119 -5.54 -1.87 -1.37
CA ALA A 119 -4.13 -2.21 -1.58
C ALA A 119 -3.87 -2.82 -2.98
N LEU A 120 -2.90 -2.27 -3.68
CA LEU A 120 -2.22 -2.94 -4.79
C LEU A 120 -0.97 -3.61 -4.26
N VAL A 121 -0.97 -4.93 -4.28
CA VAL A 121 0.15 -5.74 -3.82
C VAL A 121 1.03 -6.06 -5.01
N VAL A 122 2.30 -5.72 -4.95
CA VAL A 122 3.22 -5.90 -6.07
C VAL A 122 4.17 -7.06 -5.79
N ARG A 123 4.24 -8.01 -6.72
CA ARG A 123 5.16 -9.15 -6.59
C ARG A 123 6.61 -8.70 -6.88
N PRO A 124 7.62 -9.38 -6.32
CA PRO A 124 9.02 -9.01 -6.57
C PRO A 124 9.41 -9.15 -8.06
N ASP A 125 8.85 -10.12 -8.78
CA ASP A 125 9.14 -10.37 -10.19
C ASP A 125 8.60 -9.28 -11.14
N GLU A 126 7.55 -8.55 -10.77
CA GLU A 126 7.01 -7.43 -11.56
C GLU A 126 8.00 -6.26 -11.75
N PHE A 127 9.04 -6.17 -10.91
CA PHE A 127 10.10 -5.16 -11.04
C PHE A 127 11.46 -5.75 -11.43
N SER A 128 11.49 -6.98 -11.97
CA SER A 128 12.74 -7.69 -12.29
C SER A 128 13.69 -7.80 -11.08
N TRP A 129 13.15 -7.84 -9.86
CA TRP A 129 13.96 -7.99 -8.65
C TRP A 129 14.71 -9.32 -8.67
N ARG A 130 15.96 -9.30 -8.23
CA ARG A 130 16.83 -10.48 -8.09
C ARG A 130 17.41 -10.47 -6.67
N ALA A 131 17.36 -11.62 -6.01
CA ALA A 131 17.95 -11.84 -4.68
C ALA A 131 19.47 -11.77 -4.73
#